data_AF-A0AAP0GF09-F1
#
_entry.id   AF-A0AAP0GF09-F1
#
_cell.length_a   1.000
_cell.length_b   1.000
_cell.length_c   1.000
_cell.angle_alpha   90.00
_cell.angle_beta   90.00
_cell.angle_gamma   90.00
#
_symmetry.space_group_name_H-M   'P 1'
#
loop_
_entity.id
_entity.type
_entity.pdbx_description
1 polymer ?
#
loop_
_entity_poly.entity_id
_entity_poly.type
_entity_poly.pdbx_seq_one_letter_code
_entity_poly.pdbx_strand_id
1 'polypeptide(L)'
;MFNHAHSSLRSVIERSFGVWKNKWVILRDMSSYRFDKQVAIVLATMTLHNFIRRHPSRVDIDFSESEQRSHDHEMTSQGHQETCTDTAGGVDEMIVMRNSIVDELYEART
;
A
#
# COMPACT_ATOMS: atom_id res chain seq x y z
N MET A 1 19.81 -3.43 -5.10
CA MET A 1 18.98 -4.47 -5.76
C MET A 1 18.21 -5.36 -4.77
N PHE A 2 18.85 -6.01 -3.79
CA PHE A 2 18.15 -6.91 -2.84
C PHE A 2 17.03 -6.22 -2.04
N ASN A 3 17.28 -5.00 -1.57
CA ASN A 3 16.31 -4.23 -0.79
C ASN A 3 15.08 -3.84 -1.64
N HIS A 4 15.29 -3.47 -2.90
CA HIS A 4 14.20 -3.08 -3.80
C HIS A 4 13.30 -4.27 -4.16
N ALA A 5 13.88 -5.42 -4.48
CA ALA A 5 13.11 -6.63 -4.75
C ALA A 5 12.35 -7.13 -3.52
N HIS A 6 12.98 -7.07 -2.34
CA HIS A 6 12.35 -7.44 -1.07
C HIS A 6 11.17 -6.53 -0.73
N SER A 7 11.36 -5.21 -0.83
CA SER A 7 10.31 -4.22 -0.57
C SER A 7 9.17 -4.33 -1.58
N SER A 8 9.47 -4.49 -2.88
CA SER A 8 8.45 -4.68 -3.93
C SER A 8 7.57 -5.90 -3.67
N LEU A 9 8.19 -7.05 -3.35
CA LEU A 9 7.45 -8.27 -3.03
C LEU A 9 6.57 -8.08 -1.78
N ARG A 10 7.11 -7.45 -0.74
CA ARG A 10 6.37 -7.15 0.49
C ARG A 10 5.15 -6.27 0.18
N SER A 11 5.32 -5.21 -0.60
CA SER A 11 4.23 -4.31 -0.99
C SER A 11 3.11 -5.04 -1.76
N VAL A 12 3.47 -5.94 -2.69
CA VAL A 12 2.48 -6.75 -3.42
C VAL A 12 1.71 -7.68 -2.49
N ILE A 13 2.41 -8.32 -1.55
CA ILE A 13 1.80 -9.23 -0.57
C ILE A 13 0.84 -8.45 0.34
N GLU A 14 1.29 -7.34 0.92
CA GLU A 14 0.49 -6.50 1.82
C GLU A 14 -0.77 -5.96 1.14
N ARG A 15 -0.64 -5.47 -0.11
CA ARG A 15 -1.77 -5.00 -0.91
C ARG A 15 -2.77 -6.12 -1.17
N SER A 16 -2.29 -7.29 -1.60
CA SER A 16 -3.13 -8.46 -1.88
C SER A 16 -3.93 -8.88 -0.64
N PHE A 17 -3.28 -8.93 0.52
CA PHE A 17 -3.95 -9.20 1.79
C PHE A 17 -4.90 -8.08 2.23
N GLY A 18 -4.59 -6.82 1.90
CA GLY A 18 -5.45 -5.66 2.17
C GLY A 18 -6.77 -5.74 1.39
N VAL A 19 -6.70 -5.97 0.08
CA VAL A 19 -7.87 -6.14 -0.79
C VAL A 19 -8.71 -7.34 -0.34
N TRP A 20 -8.05 -8.47 -0.08
CA TRP A 20 -8.72 -9.68 0.39
C TRP A 20 -9.47 -9.45 1.72
N LYS A 21 -8.84 -8.78 2.70
CA LYS A 21 -9.51 -8.43 3.96
C LYS A 21 -10.65 -7.41 3.80
N ASN A 22 -10.54 -6.48 2.86
CA ASN A 22 -11.63 -5.53 2.56
C ASN A 22 -12.86 -6.23 1.97
N LYS A 23 -12.63 -7.24 1.12
CA LYS A 23 -13.72 -8.00 0.49
C LYS A 23 -14.44 -8.92 1.48
N TRP A 24 -13.69 -9.60 2.35
CA TRP A 24 -14.24 -10.55 3.30
C TRP A 24 -14.33 -9.93 4.69
N VAL A 25 -15.48 -9.35 5.03
CA VAL A 25 -15.73 -8.71 6.34
C VAL A 25 -15.41 -9.65 7.52
N ILE A 26 -15.64 -10.96 7.37
CA ILE A 26 -15.29 -11.97 8.38
C ILE A 26 -13.79 -12.04 8.70
N LEU A 27 -12.92 -11.66 7.76
CA LEU A 27 -11.47 -11.59 7.96
C LEU A 27 -11.03 -10.27 8.59
N ARG A 28 -11.77 -9.18 8.34
CA ARG A 28 -11.52 -7.88 8.97
C ARG A 28 -11.98 -7.88 10.42
N ASP A 29 -13.18 -8.39 10.66
CA ASP A 29 -13.88 -8.36 11.94
C ASP A 29 -13.99 -9.80 12.51
N MET A 30 -12.85 -10.48 12.61
CA MET A 30 -12.78 -11.87 13.07
C MET A 30 -13.19 -11.96 14.55
N SER A 31 -14.35 -12.59 14.81
CA SER A 31 -14.79 -12.88 16.18
C SER A 31 -13.81 -13.81 16.90
N SER A 32 -13.91 -13.88 18.24
CA SER A 32 -13.07 -14.76 19.08
C SER A 32 -13.45 -16.25 18.90
N TYR A 33 -13.17 -16.77 17.71
CA TYR A 33 -13.21 -18.18 17.41
C TYR A 33 -11.94 -18.85 17.91
N ARG A 34 -12.05 -20.14 18.21
CA ARG A 34 -10.86 -20.98 18.45
C ARG A 34 -9.95 -20.94 17.21
N PHE A 35 -8.64 -21.09 17.44
CA PHE A 35 -7.61 -20.98 16.40
C PHE A 35 -7.86 -21.92 15.20
N ASP A 36 -8.29 -23.15 15.47
CA ASP A 36 -8.68 -24.13 14.45
C ASP A 36 -9.75 -23.59 13.49
N LYS A 37 -10.77 -22.92 14.02
CA LYS A 37 -11.81 -22.26 13.24
C LYS A 37 -11.31 -21.05 12.47
N GLN A 38 -10.44 -20.23 13.06
CA GLN A 38 -9.83 -19.09 12.37
C GLN A 38 -9.03 -19.55 11.13
N VAL A 39 -8.24 -20.62 11.28
CA VAL A 39 -7.49 -21.23 10.16
C VAL A 39 -8.46 -21.74 9.08
N ALA A 40 -9.53 -22.44 9.48
CA ALA A 40 -10.52 -22.92 8.52
C ALA A 40 -11.20 -21.79 7.74
N ILE A 41 -11.52 -20.67 8.39
CA ILE A 41 -12.10 -19.48 7.75
C ILE A 41 -11.12 -18.89 6.73
N VAL A 42 -9.85 -18.75 7.10
CA VAL A 42 -8.78 -18.25 6.21
C VAL A 42 -8.63 -19.15 4.99
N LEU A 43 -8.57 -20.47 5.16
CA LEU A 43 -8.42 -21.41 4.05
C LEU A 43 -9.65 -21.43 3.13
N ALA A 44 -10.86 -21.39 3.70
CA ALA A 44 -12.10 -21.37 2.93
C ALA A 44 -12.20 -20.11 2.06
N THR A 45 -11.95 -18.94 2.65
CA THR A 45 -11.99 -17.65 1.94
C THR A 45 -10.86 -17.50 0.93
N MET A 46 -9.66 -18.03 1.20
CA MET A 46 -8.57 -18.11 0.20
C MET A 46 -8.93 -19.02 -0.98
N THR A 47 -9.48 -20.20 -0.69
CA THR A 47 -9.87 -21.17 -1.74
C THR A 47 -10.96 -20.58 -2.62
N LEU A 48 -11.98 -19.95 -2.02
CA LEU A 48 -13.05 -19.28 -2.74
C LEU A 48 -12.54 -18.10 -3.57
N HIS A 49 -11.63 -17.31 -3.01
CA HIS A 49 -10.96 -16.22 -3.72
C HIS A 49 -10.20 -16.73 -4.96
N ASN A 50 -9.40 -17.78 -4.79
CA ASN A 50 -8.65 -18.40 -5.89
C ASN A 50 -9.56 -19.03 -6.95
N PHE A 51 -10.68 -19.61 -6.53
CA PHE A 51 -11.67 -20.18 -7.44
C PHE A 51 -12.31 -19.11 -8.32
N ILE A 52 -12.78 -18.01 -7.74
CA ILE A 52 -13.37 -16.88 -8.49
C ILE A 52 -12.36 -16.30 -9.47
N ARG A 53 -11.09 -16.11 -9.06
CA ARG A 53 -9.99 -15.62 -9.92
C ARG A 53 -9.74 -16.51 -11.14
N ARG A 54 -9.90 -17.82 -11.01
CA ARG A 54 -9.67 -18.78 -12.10
C ARG A 54 -10.83 -18.86 -13.09
N HIS A 55 -11.99 -18.32 -12.75
CA HIS A 55 -13.22 -18.39 -13.56
C HIS A 55 -13.78 -16.99 -13.85
N PRO A 56 -13.17 -16.23 -14.78
CA PRO A 56 -13.47 -14.81 -15.05
C PRO A 56 -14.81 -14.58 -15.77
N SER A 57 -15.62 -15.61 -16.00
CA SER A 57 -16.97 -15.46 -16.55
C SER A 57 -17.91 -14.64 -15.66
N ARG A 58 -17.47 -14.28 -14.44
CA ARG A 58 -18.04 -13.22 -13.62
C ARG A 58 -16.90 -12.29 -13.18
N VAL A 59 -16.84 -11.10 -13.78
CA VAL A 59 -15.94 -10.04 -13.31
C VAL A 59 -16.34 -9.70 -11.87
N ASP A 60 -15.39 -9.85 -10.94
CA ASP A 60 -15.58 -9.52 -9.54
C ASP A 60 -15.38 -8.00 -9.39
N ILE A 61 -16.47 -7.25 -9.61
CA ILE A 61 -16.47 -5.77 -9.64
C ILE A 61 -15.96 -5.23 -8.29
N ASP A 62 -16.48 -5.75 -7.17
CA ASP A 62 -16.03 -5.40 -5.82
C ASP A 62 -14.52 -5.61 -5.62
N PHE A 63 -13.95 -6.66 -6.22
CA PHE A 63 -12.51 -6.90 -6.19
C PHE A 63 -11.74 -5.90 -7.05
N SER A 64 -12.21 -5.61 -8.27
CA SER A 64 -11.55 -4.63 -9.14
C SER A 64 -11.57 -3.21 -8.54
N GLU A 65 -12.66 -2.83 -7.89
CA GLU A 65 -12.77 -1.54 -7.19
C GLU A 65 -11.86 -1.47 -5.96
N SER A 66 -11.69 -2.59 -5.25
CA SER A 66 -10.80 -2.63 -4.09
C SER A 66 -9.31 -2.70 -4.46
N GLU A 67 -8.93 -3.30 -5.59
CA GLU A 67 -7.59 -3.17 -6.16
C GLU A 67 -7.32 -1.74 -6.64
N GLN A 68 -8.28 -1.10 -7.31
CA GLN A 68 -8.16 0.27 -7.81
C GLN A 68 -8.00 1.28 -6.66
N ARG A 69 -8.85 1.22 -5.62
CA ARG A 69 -8.72 2.07 -4.42
C ARG A 69 -7.39 1.86 -3.68
N SER A 70 -6.81 0.68 -3.79
CA SER A 70 -5.49 0.37 -3.21
C SER A 70 -4.34 0.93 -4.06
N HIS A 71 -4.56 1.16 -5.35
CA HIS A 71 -3.62 1.79 -6.28
C HIS A 71 -3.59 3.32 -6.09
N ASP A 72 -4.75 3.91 -5.79
CA ASP A 72 -4.90 5.37 -5.60
C ASP A 72 -4.21 5.89 -4.33
N HIS A 73 -3.96 5.01 -3.34
CA HIS A 73 -3.14 5.31 -2.16
C HIS A 73 -1.63 5.34 -2.46
N GLU A 74 -1.20 4.96 -3.66
CA GLU A 74 0.21 5.01 -4.12
C GLU A 74 0.52 6.28 -4.94
N MET A 75 -0.23 7.37 -4.78
CA MET A 75 0.25 8.71 -5.19
C MET A 75 0.76 9.56 -4.01
N THR A 76 0.86 8.96 -2.81
CA THR A 76 1.40 9.61 -1.61
C THR A 76 2.58 8.86 -0.98
N SER A 77 3.09 7.78 -1.60
CA SER A 77 4.26 7.06 -1.08
C SER A 77 5.17 6.51 -2.17
N GLN A 78 5.51 7.33 -3.16
CA GLN A 78 6.73 7.17 -3.96
C GLN A 78 7.60 8.40 -3.78
N GLY A 79 8.37 8.41 -2.70
CA GLY A 79 9.26 9.51 -2.32
C GLY A 79 10.59 9.02 -1.73
N HIS A 80 11.18 7.97 -2.30
CA HIS A 80 12.63 7.79 -2.22
C HIS A 80 13.13 7.04 -3.45
N GLN A 81 13.24 7.78 -4.54
CA GLN A 81 14.22 7.45 -5.58
C GLN A 81 15.59 7.81 -5.00
N GLU A 82 16.49 6.84 -4.92
CA GLU A 82 17.91 7.16 -5.01
C GLU A 82 18.13 7.74 -6.41
N THR A 83 18.07 9.06 -6.54
CA THR A 83 18.55 9.75 -7.73
C THR A 83 19.84 10.45 -7.34
N CYS A 84 20.97 9.89 -7.77
CA CYS A 84 22.19 10.65 -7.92
C CYS A 84 21.88 11.82 -8.87
N THR A 85 21.69 13.04 -8.36
CA THR A 85 21.65 14.23 -9.21
C THR A 85 23.06 14.73 -9.40
N ASP A 86 23.74 14.19 -10.40
CA ASP A 86 24.86 14.89 -11.01
C ASP A 86 24.29 15.93 -11.99
N THR A 87 23.79 17.07 -11.48
CA THR A 87 23.73 18.34 -12.23
C THR A 87 23.53 19.52 -11.26
N ALA A 88 24.56 20.34 -11.11
CA ALA A 88 24.76 21.40 -10.12
C ALA A 88 23.84 22.64 -10.23
N GLY A 89 22.59 22.52 -10.70
CA GLY A 89 21.67 23.65 -10.88
C GLY A 89 20.42 23.66 -9.99
N GLY A 90 19.86 22.49 -9.64
CA GLY A 90 18.56 22.43 -8.93
C GLY A 90 18.66 22.31 -7.40
N VAL A 91 19.84 22.04 -6.88
CA VAL A 91 20.06 21.81 -5.43
C VAL A 91 19.96 23.13 -4.65
N ASP A 92 20.36 24.23 -5.29
CA ASP A 92 20.41 25.56 -4.66
C ASP A 92 19.00 26.13 -4.42
N GLU A 93 18.06 25.93 -5.35
CA GLU A 93 16.67 26.37 -5.20
C GLU A 93 15.92 25.63 -4.08
N MET A 94 16.15 24.32 -3.94
CA MET A 94 15.56 23.54 -2.85
C MET A 94 16.12 23.94 -1.48
N ILE A 95 17.41 24.30 -1.40
CA ILE A 95 18.03 24.75 -0.16
C ILE A 95 17.49 26.13 0.24
N VAL A 96 17.32 27.04 -0.72
CA VAL A 96 16.72 28.37 -0.50
C VAL A 96 15.28 28.25 -0.04
N MET A 97 14.47 27.40 -0.68
CA MET A 97 13.07 27.20 -0.30
C MET A 97 12.94 26.58 1.10
N ARG A 98 13.81 25.62 1.44
CA ARG A 98 13.83 25.01 2.78
C ARG A 98 14.19 26.04 3.86
N ASN A 99 15.19 26.90 3.63
CA ASN A 99 15.62 27.89 4.62
C ASN A 99 14.55 28.97 4.83
N SER A 100 13.83 29.38 3.77
CA SER A 100 12.72 30.34 3.87
C SER A 100 11.57 29.86 4.76
N ILE A 101 11.26 28.56 4.73
CA ILE A 101 10.19 27.98 5.57
C ILE A 101 10.63 27.91 7.04
N VAL A 102 11.92 27.65 7.28
CA VAL A 102 12.46 27.60 8.64
C VAL A 102 12.46 28.98 9.30
N ASP A 103 12.79 30.03 8.55
CA ASP A 103 12.77 31.40 9.05
C ASP A 103 11.34 31.89 9.35
N GLU A 104 10.35 31.57 8.50
CA GLU A 104 8.93 31.88 8.77
C GLU A 104 8.38 31.15 9.99
N LEU A 105 8.76 29.88 10.20
CA LEU A 105 8.34 29.11 11.38
C LEU A 105 9.01 29.61 12.67
N TYR A 106 10.16 30.27 12.58
CA TYR A 106 10.87 30.87 13.72
C TYR A 106 10.22 32.19 14.14
N GLU A 107 9.87 33.05 13.17
CA GLU A 107 9.15 34.31 13.40
C GLU A 107 7.70 34.09 13.87
N ALA A 108 7.03 33.03 13.39
CA ALA A 108 5.67 32.69 13.81
C ALA A 108 5.57 32.08 15.23
N ARG A 109 6.71 31.80 15.88
CA ARG A 109 6.77 31.26 17.25
C ARG A 109 7.11 32.32 18.32
N THR A 110 7.35 33.57 17.92
CA THR A 110 7.41 34.73 18.83
C THR A 110 6.02 35.36 18.95
#